data_AF-A0A839TGL0-F1
#
_entry.id   AF-A0A839TGL0-F1
#
_cell.length_a   1.000
_cell.length_b   1.000
_cell.length_c   1.000
_cell.angle_alpha   90.00
_cell.angle_beta   90.00
_cell.angle_gamma   90.00
#
_symmetry.space_group_name_H-M   'P 1'
#
loop_
_entity.id
_entity.type
_entity.pdbx_description
1 polymer ?
#
loop_
_entity_poly.entity_id
_entity_poly.type
_entity_poly.pdbx_seq_one_letter_code
_entity_poly.pdbx_strand_id
1 'polypeptide(L)'
;MKTLGLCILAALSLSACTTGMNNSVVMSTPNKIVTHYPVEIAMLNVYTRAYSDQLYTLIDEQLVVINTKVTPKGAMVFNNQQVQGAEMVAITTINDQVVDKSVGINYFTLEPLVFHGFTSNVGEYSIATQTKPIPKIASIDDSSTYLTEQVYSDSSKRQKLKTYTQTWSLKRESHNTAWLCIESSENLLLSYDPDGTSTECYKINARGDILDSNVTMNGDETILFNSM
;
A
#
# COMPACT_ATOMS: atom_id res chain seq x y z
N MET A 1 55.39 -32.81 -3.61
CA MET A 1 55.90 -32.87 -2.22
C MET A 1 54.76 -32.53 -1.30
N LYS A 2 54.57 -33.36 -0.26
CA LYS A 2 53.50 -33.30 0.74
C LYS A 2 53.77 -32.18 1.75
N THR A 3 52.73 -31.48 2.20
CA THR A 3 52.58 -31.08 3.61
C THR A 3 51.11 -30.86 3.93
N LEU A 4 50.56 -31.78 4.75
CA LEU A 4 49.38 -31.60 5.58
C LEU A 4 49.70 -30.64 6.74
N GLY A 5 48.65 -30.00 7.27
CA GLY A 5 48.56 -29.62 8.68
C GLY A 5 47.70 -28.37 8.86
N LEU A 6 46.77 -28.27 9.80
CA LEU A 6 46.17 -29.19 10.76
C LEU A 6 44.94 -28.43 11.29
N CYS A 7 43.79 -29.11 11.46
CA CYS A 7 42.61 -28.53 12.10
C CYS A 7 42.89 -28.16 13.57
N ILE A 8 42.42 -26.97 14.00
CA ILE A 8 42.08 -26.73 15.41
C ILE A 8 40.70 -26.07 15.44
N LEU A 9 39.70 -26.90 15.73
CA LEU A 9 38.41 -26.49 16.28
C LEU A 9 38.63 -26.06 17.72
N ALA A 10 38.41 -24.79 18.01
CA ALA A 10 38.21 -24.30 19.37
C ALA A 10 36.73 -23.92 19.50
N ALA A 11 35.95 -24.83 20.07
CA ALA A 11 34.68 -24.54 20.70
C ALA A 11 34.91 -23.98 22.11
N LEU A 12 33.84 -23.44 22.71
CA LEU A 12 33.69 -22.76 24.02
C LEU A 12 33.76 -21.23 23.87
N SER A 13 32.79 -20.44 24.34
CA SER A 13 31.66 -20.68 25.22
C SER A 13 30.72 -19.48 25.16
N LEU A 14 29.42 -19.72 25.33
CA LEU A 14 28.39 -18.70 25.51
C LEU A 14 28.75 -17.77 26.67
N SER A 15 28.73 -16.46 26.42
CA SER A 15 28.59 -15.45 27.47
C SER A 15 27.28 -14.70 27.24
N ALA A 16 26.20 -15.24 27.80
CA ALA A 16 25.00 -14.48 28.04
C ALA A 16 25.30 -13.50 29.20
N CYS A 17 25.37 -12.21 28.90
CA CYS A 17 25.30 -11.19 29.94
C CYS A 17 23.84 -11.09 30.41
N THR A 18 23.46 -11.93 31.37
CA THR A 18 22.22 -11.78 32.12
C THR A 18 22.45 -10.77 33.24
N THR A 19 22.18 -9.49 32.97
CA THR A 19 21.98 -8.52 34.03
C THR A 19 20.54 -8.67 34.53
N GLY A 20 20.39 -9.42 35.62
CA GLY A 20 19.17 -9.43 36.41
C GLY A 20 18.99 -8.07 37.10
N MET A 21 17.84 -7.44 36.87
CA MET A 21 17.32 -6.37 37.72
C MET A 21 15.90 -6.73 38.15
N ASN A 22 15.83 -7.08 39.44
CA ASN A 22 14.76 -6.87 40.42
C ASN A 22 13.29 -6.94 39.99
N ASN A 23 12.62 -7.91 40.62
CA ASN A 23 11.21 -7.84 41.01
C ASN A 23 10.81 -6.42 41.41
N SER A 24 10.10 -5.76 40.50
CA SER A 24 9.39 -4.52 40.74
C SER A 24 7.99 -4.75 40.23
N VAL A 25 7.04 -4.79 41.17
CA VAL A 25 5.59 -4.60 41.06
C VAL A 25 5.08 -4.50 39.61
N VAL A 26 4.25 -5.47 39.20
CA VAL A 26 3.35 -5.32 38.04
C VAL A 26 2.38 -4.18 38.36
N MET A 27 2.82 -2.95 38.12
CA MET A 27 1.90 -1.85 37.86
C MET A 27 1.40 -2.08 36.44
N SER A 28 0.09 -2.28 36.31
CA SER A 28 -0.60 -2.21 35.02
C SER A 28 -0.16 -0.94 34.29
N THR A 29 0.73 -1.06 33.31
CA THR A 29 1.06 0.06 32.43
C THR A 29 -0.24 0.52 31.80
N PRO A 30 -0.60 1.81 31.90
CA PRO A 30 -1.77 2.31 31.21
C PRO A 30 -1.58 2.03 29.71
N ASN A 31 -2.64 1.54 29.06
CA ASN A 31 -2.70 1.31 27.61
C ASN A 31 -2.01 2.48 26.88
N LYS A 32 -0.78 2.29 26.42
CA LYS A 32 -0.01 3.35 25.78
C LYS A 32 -0.65 3.63 24.43
N ILE A 33 -1.33 4.77 24.32
CA ILE A 33 -1.96 5.20 23.08
C ILE A 33 -0.86 5.56 22.07
N VAL A 34 -0.89 4.91 20.91
CA VAL A 34 0.00 5.20 19.78
C VAL A 34 -0.58 6.38 19.01
N THR A 35 0.20 7.45 18.90
CA THR A 35 -0.20 8.69 18.22
C THR A 35 0.56 8.95 16.93
N HIS A 36 1.61 8.19 16.66
CA HIS A 36 2.48 8.34 15.49
C HIS A 36 2.63 6.99 14.80
N TYR A 37 2.57 6.98 13.48
CA TYR A 37 2.61 5.76 12.65
C TYR A 37 3.60 5.91 11.50
N PRO A 38 4.29 4.82 11.10
CA PRO A 38 5.28 4.86 10.03
C PRO A 38 4.63 4.84 8.64
N VAL A 39 4.21 6.00 8.14
CA VAL A 39 3.43 6.13 6.89
C VAL A 39 4.18 5.61 5.67
N GLU A 40 5.44 6.00 5.47
CA GLU A 40 6.24 5.53 4.33
C GLU A 40 6.35 3.99 4.29
N ILE A 41 6.58 3.36 5.45
CA ILE A 41 6.67 1.89 5.55
C ILE A 41 5.31 1.24 5.26
N ALA A 42 4.23 1.81 5.81
CA ALA A 42 2.89 1.30 5.58
C ALA A 42 2.50 1.36 4.10
N MET A 43 2.74 2.49 3.41
CA MET A 43 2.55 2.61 1.97
C MET A 43 3.43 1.62 1.20
N LEU A 44 4.71 1.50 1.58
CA LEU A 44 5.61 0.53 0.94
C LEU A 44 5.09 -0.90 1.06
N ASN A 45 4.53 -1.27 2.20
CA ASN A 45 3.96 -2.59 2.43
C ASN A 45 2.77 -2.90 1.52
N VAL A 46 2.01 -1.88 1.06
CA VAL A 46 0.94 -2.06 0.05
C VAL A 46 1.52 -2.61 -1.26
N TYR A 47 2.69 -2.13 -1.70
CA TYR A 47 3.24 -2.51 -3.01
C TYR A 47 4.27 -3.65 -2.95
N THR A 48 4.93 -3.85 -1.80
CA THR A 48 6.07 -4.79 -1.69
C THR A 48 5.73 -6.13 -1.05
N ARG A 49 4.57 -6.25 -0.40
CA ARG A 49 4.10 -7.53 0.13
C ARG A 49 3.09 -8.14 -0.84
N ALA A 50 3.29 -9.40 -1.20
CA ALA A 50 2.25 -10.14 -1.90
C ALA A 50 1.05 -10.31 -0.96
N TYR A 51 -0.11 -9.83 -1.39
CA TYR A 51 -1.36 -10.00 -0.66
C TYR A 51 -2.53 -10.16 -1.63
N SER A 52 -3.60 -10.73 -1.11
CA SER A 52 -4.91 -10.74 -1.75
C SER A 52 -5.95 -10.41 -0.70
N ASP A 53 -6.91 -9.58 -1.09
CA ASP A 53 -8.03 -9.19 -0.24
C ASP A 53 -9.32 -9.30 -1.05
N GLN A 54 -10.42 -9.52 -0.35
CA GLN A 54 -11.75 -9.62 -0.92
C GLN A 54 -12.65 -8.64 -0.19
N LEU A 55 -13.06 -7.59 -0.88
CA LEU A 55 -13.92 -6.55 -0.34
C LEU A 55 -15.33 -6.73 -0.87
N TYR A 56 -16.36 -6.46 -0.06
CA TYR A 56 -17.74 -6.67 -0.47
C TYR A 56 -18.69 -5.57 0.02
N THR A 57 -19.81 -5.44 -0.70
CA THR A 57 -20.94 -4.60 -0.32
C THR A 57 -22.23 -5.11 -0.98
N LEU A 58 -23.38 -4.55 -0.59
CA LEU A 58 -24.68 -4.80 -1.20
C LEU A 58 -25.19 -3.53 -1.87
N ILE A 59 -25.47 -3.59 -3.17
CA ILE A 59 -26.09 -2.49 -3.95
C ILE A 59 -27.38 -3.06 -4.52
N ASP A 60 -28.53 -2.46 -4.18
CA ASP A 60 -29.86 -2.95 -4.60
C ASP A 60 -30.05 -4.47 -4.38
N GLU A 61 -29.65 -4.96 -3.20
CA GLU A 61 -29.65 -6.38 -2.80
C GLU A 61 -28.74 -7.29 -3.64
N GLN A 62 -27.94 -6.75 -4.56
CA GLN A 62 -26.93 -7.49 -5.32
C GLN A 62 -25.59 -7.47 -4.58
N LEU A 63 -24.98 -8.65 -4.48
CA LEU A 63 -23.65 -8.78 -3.90
C LEU A 63 -22.60 -8.30 -4.90
N VAL A 64 -21.90 -7.24 -4.53
CA VAL A 64 -20.76 -6.71 -5.29
C VAL A 64 -19.49 -7.03 -4.53
N VAL A 65 -18.53 -7.65 -5.21
CA VAL A 65 -17.25 -8.08 -4.62
C VAL A 65 -16.09 -7.54 -5.45
N ILE A 66 -15.08 -6.98 -4.79
CA ILE A 66 -13.82 -6.55 -5.38
C ILE A 66 -12.73 -7.46 -4.85
N ASN A 67 -12.17 -8.29 -5.74
CA ASN A 67 -11.01 -9.10 -5.43
C ASN A 67 -9.76 -8.34 -5.82
N THR A 68 -8.91 -8.02 -4.85
CA THR A 68 -7.63 -7.36 -5.09
C THR A 68 -6.48 -8.32 -4.91
N LYS A 69 -5.43 -8.14 -5.71
CA LYS A 69 -4.18 -8.90 -5.59
C LYS A 69 -3.00 -8.03 -5.94
N VAL A 70 -1.99 -8.07 -5.08
CA VAL A 70 -0.69 -7.43 -5.33
C VAL A 70 0.39 -8.49 -5.49
N THR A 71 1.18 -8.35 -6.55
CA THR A 71 2.31 -9.24 -6.86
C THR A 71 3.55 -8.40 -7.11
N PRO A 72 4.52 -8.37 -6.17
CA PRO A 72 5.81 -7.70 -6.38
C PRO A 72 6.54 -8.28 -7.60
N LYS A 73 7.10 -7.40 -8.44
CA LYS A 73 7.81 -7.77 -9.68
C LYS A 73 9.32 -7.61 -9.56
N GLY A 74 9.79 -6.92 -8.52
CA GLY A 74 11.21 -6.63 -8.31
C GLY A 74 11.71 -5.52 -9.25
N ALA A 75 13.00 -5.57 -9.60
CA ALA A 75 13.64 -4.55 -10.41
C ALA A 75 13.11 -4.53 -11.85
N MET A 76 12.77 -3.34 -12.34
CA MET A 76 12.23 -3.08 -13.68
C MET A 76 12.80 -1.79 -14.25
N VAL A 77 12.55 -1.55 -15.53
CA VAL A 77 12.84 -0.27 -16.19
C VAL A 77 11.53 0.41 -16.56
N PHE A 78 11.38 1.66 -16.15
CA PHE A 78 10.24 2.49 -16.48
C PHE A 78 10.71 3.90 -16.83
N ASN A 79 10.25 4.44 -17.95
CA ASN A 79 10.60 5.79 -18.41
C ASN A 79 12.12 6.07 -18.38
N ASN A 80 12.92 5.08 -18.83
CA ASN A 80 14.39 5.10 -18.83
C ASN A 80 15.05 5.17 -17.44
N GLN A 81 14.33 4.79 -16.38
CA GLN A 81 14.83 4.73 -15.00
C GLN A 81 14.74 3.30 -14.46
N GLN A 82 15.74 2.90 -13.66
CA GLN A 82 15.71 1.65 -12.89
C GLN A 82 14.82 1.86 -11.66
N VAL A 83 13.79 1.03 -11.51
CA VAL A 83 12.74 1.15 -10.50
C VAL A 83 12.37 -0.23 -9.96
N GLN A 84 11.50 -0.29 -8.94
CA GLN A 84 10.76 -1.49 -8.58
C GLN A 84 9.38 -1.48 -9.25
N GLY A 85 8.82 -2.67 -9.47
CA GLY A 85 7.45 -2.84 -9.96
C GLY A 85 6.59 -3.67 -9.02
N ALA A 86 5.29 -3.35 -8.96
CA ALA A 86 4.28 -4.19 -8.33
C ALA A 86 3.04 -4.27 -9.23
N GLU A 87 2.63 -5.48 -9.57
CA GLU A 87 1.41 -5.72 -10.34
C GLU A 87 0.21 -5.72 -9.39
N MET A 88 -0.77 -4.88 -9.68
CA MET A 88 -2.04 -4.77 -8.99
C MET A 88 -3.14 -5.27 -9.91
N VAL A 89 -3.95 -6.18 -9.39
CA VAL A 89 -5.11 -6.73 -10.07
C VAL A 89 -6.33 -6.46 -9.21
N ALA A 90 -7.35 -5.83 -9.79
CA ALA A 90 -8.68 -5.69 -9.19
C ALA A 90 -9.70 -6.35 -10.13
N ILE A 91 -10.50 -7.26 -9.60
CA ILE A 91 -11.59 -7.92 -10.34
C ILE A 91 -12.89 -7.66 -9.58
N THR A 92 -13.81 -6.97 -10.22
CA THR A 92 -15.12 -6.66 -9.67
C THR A 92 -16.14 -7.65 -10.22
N THR A 93 -16.92 -8.26 -9.32
CA THR A 93 -18.01 -9.16 -9.66
C THR A 93 -19.32 -8.70 -9.08
N ILE A 94 -20.42 -8.88 -9.81
CA ILE A 94 -21.79 -8.74 -9.32
C ILE A 94 -22.45 -10.12 -9.40
N ASN A 95 -22.91 -10.66 -8.27
CA ASN A 95 -23.48 -12.01 -8.18
C ASN A 95 -22.61 -13.06 -8.91
N ASP A 96 -21.31 -13.07 -8.59
CA ASP A 96 -20.26 -13.92 -9.16
C ASP A 96 -19.93 -13.73 -10.66
N GLN A 97 -20.56 -12.77 -11.35
CA GLN A 97 -20.21 -12.42 -12.73
C GLN A 97 -19.21 -11.27 -12.77
N VAL A 98 -18.09 -11.45 -13.49
CA VAL A 98 -17.09 -10.40 -13.68
C VAL A 98 -17.69 -9.26 -14.51
N VAL A 99 -17.74 -8.07 -13.92
CA VAL A 99 -18.22 -6.85 -14.58
C VAL A 99 -17.10 -5.87 -14.90
N ASP A 100 -16.00 -5.91 -14.14
CA ASP A 100 -14.82 -5.09 -14.40
C ASP A 100 -13.53 -5.81 -14.01
N LYS A 101 -12.44 -5.47 -14.69
CA LYS A 101 -11.10 -5.98 -14.42
C LYS A 101 -10.05 -4.92 -14.73
N SER A 102 -9.38 -4.46 -13.68
CA SER A 102 -8.22 -3.58 -13.78
C SER A 102 -6.95 -4.38 -13.50
N VAL A 103 -5.95 -4.27 -14.38
CA VAL A 103 -4.62 -4.83 -14.17
C VAL A 103 -3.59 -3.75 -14.50
N GLY A 104 -2.77 -3.40 -13.52
CA GLY A 104 -1.72 -2.40 -13.69
C GLY A 104 -0.41 -2.83 -13.04
N ILE A 105 0.70 -2.28 -13.51
CA ILE A 105 1.99 -2.35 -12.83
C ILE A 105 2.32 -0.95 -12.35
N ASN A 106 2.44 -0.76 -11.05
CA ASN A 106 2.91 0.47 -10.42
C ASN A 106 4.44 0.44 -10.32
N TYR A 107 5.09 1.58 -10.60
CA TYR A 107 6.54 1.73 -10.63
C TYR A 107 7.01 2.72 -9.56
N PHE A 108 7.96 2.32 -8.71
CA PHE A 108 8.40 3.12 -7.56
C PHE A 108 9.84 2.83 -7.11
N THR A 109 10.44 3.71 -6.32
CA THR A 109 11.69 3.46 -5.56
C THR A 109 11.39 3.17 -4.10
N LEU A 110 12.33 2.52 -3.38
CA LEU A 110 12.11 2.08 -2.00
C LEU A 110 12.65 3.06 -0.94
N GLU A 111 13.74 3.79 -1.24
CA GLU A 111 14.45 4.62 -0.27
C GLU A 111 14.99 5.91 -0.92
N PRO A 112 14.23 7.01 -0.92
CA PRO A 112 12.87 7.15 -0.39
C PRO A 112 11.80 6.49 -1.27
N LEU A 113 10.60 6.29 -0.72
CA LEU A 113 9.42 5.92 -1.51
C LEU A 113 9.08 7.06 -2.47
N VAL A 114 9.26 6.81 -3.77
CA VAL A 114 8.88 7.73 -4.84
C VAL A 114 8.13 6.96 -5.90
N PHE A 115 6.92 7.42 -6.23
CA PHE A 115 6.13 6.87 -7.33
C PHE A 115 6.53 7.51 -8.66
N HIS A 116 6.68 6.69 -9.70
CA HIS A 116 7.07 7.12 -11.05
C HIS A 116 5.93 7.04 -12.07
N GLY A 117 4.92 6.22 -11.81
CA GLY A 117 3.76 6.01 -12.67
C GLY A 117 3.31 4.55 -12.68
N PHE A 118 2.46 4.21 -13.62
CA PHE A 118 1.95 2.87 -13.86
C PHE A 118 1.77 2.61 -15.36
N THR A 119 1.60 1.33 -15.69
CA THR A 119 1.09 0.86 -16.99
C THR A 119 -0.08 -0.07 -16.77
N SER A 120 -1.13 0.03 -17.59
CA SER A 120 -2.28 -0.88 -17.51
C SER A 120 -2.31 -1.92 -18.62
N ASN A 121 -3.12 -2.97 -18.43
CA ASN A 121 -3.35 -4.02 -19.43
C ASN A 121 -4.08 -3.56 -20.68
N VAL A 122 -4.71 -2.37 -20.65
CA VAL A 122 -5.38 -1.76 -21.81
C VAL A 122 -4.50 -0.77 -22.56
N GLY A 123 -3.23 -0.65 -22.16
CA GLY A 123 -2.21 0.15 -22.85
C GLY A 123 -1.96 1.53 -22.24
N GLU A 124 -2.72 1.93 -21.21
CA GLU A 124 -2.48 3.22 -20.55
C GLU A 124 -1.08 3.28 -19.95
N TYR A 125 -0.53 4.48 -19.99
CA TYR A 125 0.81 4.78 -19.50
C TYR A 125 0.74 6.07 -18.70
N SER A 126 1.07 6.03 -17.41
CA SER A 126 1.04 7.23 -16.59
C SER A 126 2.45 7.77 -16.28
N ILE A 127 2.54 9.05 -15.95
CA ILE A 127 3.72 9.63 -15.32
C ILE A 127 3.28 10.28 -14.01
N ALA A 128 3.84 9.78 -12.92
CA ALA A 128 3.59 10.33 -11.60
C ALA A 128 4.63 11.39 -11.24
N THR A 129 4.16 12.48 -10.65
CA THR A 129 4.97 13.54 -10.07
C THR A 129 4.69 13.60 -8.59
N GLN A 130 5.65 13.14 -7.78
CA GLN A 130 5.54 13.23 -6.33
C GLN A 130 5.83 14.67 -5.89
N THR A 131 4.78 15.42 -5.58
CA THR A 131 4.84 16.86 -5.26
C THR A 131 5.34 17.12 -3.85
N LYS A 132 5.23 16.14 -2.96
CA LYS A 132 5.79 16.16 -1.60
C LYS A 132 6.35 14.79 -1.22
N PRO A 133 7.47 14.73 -0.47
CA PRO A 133 7.96 13.46 0.06
C PRO A 133 6.92 12.86 1.02
N ILE A 134 6.76 11.55 0.98
CA ILE A 134 5.96 10.82 1.96
C ILE A 134 6.74 10.81 3.28
N PRO A 135 6.15 11.25 4.40
CA PRO A 135 6.87 11.28 5.66
C PRO A 135 7.14 9.87 6.17
N LYS A 136 8.32 9.66 6.76
CA LYS A 136 8.67 8.39 7.44
C LYS A 136 7.68 8.05 8.55
N ILE A 137 7.27 9.05 9.31
CA ILE A 137 6.35 8.97 10.45
C ILE A 137 5.42 10.17 10.36
N ALA A 138 4.13 9.96 10.64
CA ALA A 138 3.15 11.03 10.77
C ALA A 138 2.27 10.80 12.01
N SER A 139 1.63 11.87 12.47
CA SER A 139 0.68 11.86 13.57
C SER A 139 -0.72 11.48 13.08
N ILE A 140 -1.56 10.99 13.99
CA ILE A 140 -3.01 10.93 13.76
C ILE A 140 -3.52 12.31 13.32
N ASP A 141 -4.44 12.31 12.36
CA ASP A 141 -5.06 13.47 11.70
C ASP A 141 -4.14 14.24 10.73
N ASP A 142 -2.88 13.83 10.58
CA ASP A 142 -2.03 14.35 9.51
C ASP A 142 -2.53 13.88 8.14
N SER A 143 -2.35 14.73 7.14
CA SER A 143 -2.64 14.44 5.75
C SER A 143 -1.77 15.25 4.79
N SER A 144 -1.60 14.75 3.57
CA SER A 144 -0.99 15.54 2.49
C SER A 144 -1.30 14.99 1.11
N THR A 145 -1.64 15.89 0.19
CA THR A 145 -1.50 15.61 -1.23
C THR A 145 -0.02 15.40 -1.55
N TYR A 146 0.30 14.24 -2.09
CA TYR A 146 1.69 13.82 -2.34
C TYR A 146 1.94 13.51 -3.81
N LEU A 147 0.90 13.22 -4.59
CA LEU A 147 1.03 12.76 -5.96
C LEU A 147 0.15 13.57 -6.90
N THR A 148 0.67 13.86 -8.09
CA THR A 148 -0.12 14.20 -9.27
C THR A 148 0.26 13.24 -10.37
N GLU A 149 -0.74 12.66 -11.03
CA GLU A 149 -0.55 11.62 -12.02
C GLU A 149 -1.17 12.04 -13.36
N GLN A 150 -0.40 11.92 -14.43
CA GLN A 150 -0.86 12.19 -15.79
C GLN A 150 -0.95 10.87 -16.54
N VAL A 151 -2.14 10.51 -17.02
CA VAL A 151 -2.39 9.25 -17.73
C VAL A 151 -2.49 9.53 -19.23
N TYR A 152 -1.77 8.76 -20.02
CA TYR A 152 -1.75 8.81 -21.48
C TYR A 152 -2.27 7.51 -22.08
N SER A 153 -2.71 7.56 -23.33
CA SER A 153 -3.21 6.40 -24.06
C SER A 153 -2.14 5.32 -24.28
N ASP A 154 -0.88 5.72 -24.32
CA ASP A 154 0.28 4.86 -24.50
C ASP A 154 1.59 5.56 -24.10
N SER A 155 2.69 4.82 -24.21
CA SER A 155 4.05 5.28 -23.87
C SER A 155 4.58 6.42 -24.75
N SER A 156 3.95 6.75 -25.88
CA SER A 156 4.33 7.90 -26.71
C SER A 156 3.98 9.23 -26.05
N LYS A 157 3.05 9.21 -25.07
CA LYS A 157 2.58 10.38 -24.31
C LYS A 157 1.99 11.49 -25.19
N ARG A 158 1.53 11.15 -26.40
CA ARG A 158 0.96 12.11 -27.36
C ARG A 158 -0.47 12.50 -27.03
N GLN A 159 -1.27 11.55 -26.54
CA GLN A 159 -2.66 11.76 -26.16
C GLN A 159 -2.80 11.57 -24.65
N LYS A 160 -3.00 12.67 -23.94
CA LYS A 160 -3.33 12.64 -22.51
C LYS A 160 -4.81 12.28 -22.35
N LEU A 161 -5.09 11.30 -21.50
CA LEU A 161 -6.44 10.85 -21.18
C LEU A 161 -6.99 11.61 -19.97
N LYS A 162 -6.25 11.60 -18.85
CA LYS A 162 -6.69 12.22 -17.60
C LYS A 162 -5.54 12.71 -16.73
N THR A 163 -5.87 13.46 -15.69
CA THR A 163 -4.93 13.92 -14.66
C THR A 163 -5.63 13.88 -13.31
N TYR A 164 -5.02 13.23 -12.33
CA TYR A 164 -5.58 13.14 -10.98
C TYR A 164 -4.52 13.39 -9.93
N THR A 165 -4.97 13.59 -8.70
CA THR A 165 -4.11 13.76 -7.53
C THR A 165 -4.40 12.69 -6.50
N GLN A 166 -3.39 12.35 -5.69
CA GLN A 166 -3.59 11.49 -4.52
C GLN A 166 -3.18 12.19 -3.24
N THR A 167 -3.98 11.97 -2.21
CA THR A 167 -3.79 12.47 -0.85
C THR A 167 -3.75 11.29 0.10
N TRP A 168 -2.81 11.32 1.05
CA TRP A 168 -2.82 10.39 2.16
C TRP A 168 -3.34 11.07 3.42
N SER A 169 -3.96 10.29 4.30
CA SER A 169 -4.36 10.75 5.63
C SER A 169 -4.24 9.62 6.66
N LEU A 170 -4.06 10.00 7.93
CA LEU A 170 -4.14 9.08 9.06
C LEU A 170 -5.35 9.42 9.94
N LYS A 171 -6.17 8.41 10.23
CA LYS A 171 -7.27 8.54 11.20
C LYS A 171 -7.13 7.46 12.28
N ARG A 172 -7.45 7.80 13.52
CA ARG A 172 -7.41 6.82 14.62
C ARG A 172 -8.49 5.76 14.42
N GLU A 173 -8.13 4.49 14.61
CA GLU A 173 -9.07 3.38 14.68
C GLU A 173 -9.19 2.85 16.11
N SER A 174 -8.06 2.63 16.78
CA SER A 174 -8.03 2.24 18.20
C SER A 174 -6.84 2.85 18.94
N HIS A 175 -6.52 2.36 20.15
CA HIS A 175 -5.35 2.80 20.90
C HIS A 175 -4.01 2.45 20.23
N ASN A 176 -3.95 1.43 19.37
CA ASN A 176 -2.69 0.94 18.79
C ASN A 176 -2.73 0.75 17.26
N THR A 177 -3.80 1.21 16.61
CA THR A 177 -4.03 1.11 15.18
C THR A 177 -4.61 2.40 14.60
N ALA A 178 -4.31 2.64 13.33
CA ALA A 178 -4.81 3.76 12.54
C ALA A 178 -5.25 3.28 11.16
N TRP A 179 -6.17 4.02 10.55
CA TRP A 179 -6.45 3.93 9.12
C TRP A 179 -5.50 4.86 8.38
N LEU A 180 -4.65 4.29 7.53
CA LEU A 180 -3.95 5.02 6.48
C LEU A 180 -4.81 5.00 5.22
N CYS A 181 -5.37 6.14 4.86
CA CYS A 181 -6.24 6.27 3.70
C CYS A 181 -5.51 6.97 2.55
N ILE A 182 -5.58 6.41 1.35
CA ILE A 182 -5.13 6.98 0.09
C ILE A 182 -6.39 7.36 -0.69
N GLU A 183 -6.61 8.65 -0.86
CA GLU A 183 -7.72 9.21 -1.63
C GLU A 183 -7.21 9.62 -3.01
N SER A 184 -7.89 9.16 -4.05
CA SER A 184 -7.71 9.57 -5.43
C SER A 184 -8.84 10.50 -5.86
N SER A 185 -8.50 11.62 -6.50
CA SER A 185 -9.49 12.56 -7.05
C SER A 185 -10.30 12.03 -8.23
N GLU A 186 -10.04 10.78 -8.65
CA GLU A 186 -10.78 10.03 -9.67
C GLU A 186 -11.05 8.60 -9.13
N ASN A 187 -12.07 7.94 -9.66
CA ASN A 187 -12.32 6.53 -9.39
C ASN A 187 -11.34 5.67 -10.18
N LEU A 188 -10.45 4.96 -9.48
CA LEU A 188 -9.44 4.10 -10.10
C LEU A 188 -9.86 2.62 -10.14
N LEU A 189 -10.98 2.27 -9.50
CA LEU A 189 -11.40 0.89 -9.28
C LEU A 189 -12.61 0.48 -10.11
N LEU A 190 -13.45 1.43 -10.52
CA LEU A 190 -14.63 1.18 -11.36
C LEU A 190 -14.63 2.11 -12.57
N SER A 191 -14.67 1.52 -13.75
CA SER A 191 -14.67 2.25 -15.02
C SER A 191 -16.00 2.93 -15.40
N TYR A 192 -17.12 2.54 -14.77
CA TYR A 192 -18.46 3.06 -15.11
C TYR A 192 -18.83 4.37 -14.40
N ASP A 193 -18.09 4.74 -13.35
CA ASP A 193 -18.26 6.01 -12.63
C ASP A 193 -16.91 6.74 -12.52
N PRO A 194 -16.36 7.19 -13.66
CA PRO A 194 -15.03 7.79 -13.71
C PRO A 194 -14.96 9.15 -13.00
N ASP A 195 -16.08 9.86 -12.89
CA ASP A 195 -16.15 11.23 -12.33
C ASP A 195 -16.20 11.23 -10.79
N GLY A 196 -16.32 10.06 -10.15
CA GLY A 196 -16.29 9.90 -8.70
C GLY A 196 -14.87 9.94 -8.11
N THR A 197 -14.77 9.89 -6.78
CA THR A 197 -13.50 9.68 -6.05
C THR A 197 -13.43 8.29 -5.45
N SER A 198 -12.22 7.81 -5.22
CA SER A 198 -11.98 6.54 -4.52
C SER A 198 -11.05 6.76 -3.34
N THR A 199 -11.31 6.06 -2.23
CA THR A 199 -10.47 6.06 -1.04
C THR A 199 -10.20 4.63 -0.62
N GLU A 200 -8.93 4.23 -0.68
CA GLU A 200 -8.46 2.95 -0.16
C GLU A 200 -7.87 3.18 1.23
N CYS A 201 -8.44 2.57 2.26
CA CYS A 201 -7.93 2.67 3.62
C CYS A 201 -7.35 1.34 4.11
N TYR A 202 -6.17 1.42 4.70
CA TYR A 202 -5.43 0.28 5.23
C TYR A 202 -5.31 0.44 6.75
N LYS A 203 -5.78 -0.55 7.52
CA LYS A 203 -5.59 -0.57 8.97
C LYS A 203 -4.15 -0.94 9.25
N ILE A 204 -3.42 -0.05 9.92
CA ILE A 204 -1.99 -0.24 10.21
C ILE A 204 -1.72 -0.27 11.71
N ASN A 205 -0.76 -1.09 12.10
CA ASN A 205 -0.21 -1.08 13.46
C ASN A 205 0.98 -0.11 13.59
N ALA A 206 1.53 0.00 14.81
CA ALA A 206 2.70 0.85 15.08
C ALA A 206 4.00 0.47 14.33
N ARG A 207 4.04 -0.68 13.65
CA ARG A 207 5.15 -1.13 12.79
C ARG A 207 4.90 -0.87 11.30
N GLY A 208 3.71 -0.37 10.94
CA GLY A 208 3.30 -0.19 9.55
C GLY A 208 2.85 -1.48 8.87
N ASP A 209 2.62 -2.57 9.61
CA ASP A 209 1.99 -3.76 9.02
C ASP A 209 0.52 -3.45 8.71
N ILE A 210 0.07 -3.87 7.54
CA ILE A 210 -1.34 -3.83 7.12
C ILE A 210 -2.06 -5.00 7.79
N LEU A 211 -3.18 -4.71 8.45
CA LEU A 211 -3.99 -5.66 9.19
C LEU A 211 -5.34 -5.94 8.53
N ASP A 212 -5.86 -4.96 7.80
CA ASP A 212 -7.19 -4.96 7.20
C ASP A 212 -7.26 -3.86 6.13
N SER A 213 -8.24 -3.90 5.25
CA SER A 213 -8.50 -2.83 4.28
C SER A 213 -9.99 -2.61 4.02
N ASN A 214 -10.32 -1.39 3.58
CA ASN A 214 -11.63 -1.05 3.06
C ASN A 214 -11.50 -0.06 1.91
N VAL A 215 -12.53 0.02 1.10
CA VAL A 215 -12.60 0.95 -0.02
C VAL A 215 -13.90 1.72 0.06
N THR A 216 -13.80 3.04 -0.01
CA THR A 216 -14.96 3.92 -0.21
C THR A 216 -14.90 4.49 -1.61
N MET A 217 -16.04 4.47 -2.31
CA MET A 217 -16.21 5.13 -3.59
C MET A 217 -17.29 6.19 -3.44
N ASN A 218 -17.02 7.39 -3.94
CA ASN A 218 -17.98 8.50 -3.90
C ASN A 218 -18.28 8.95 -5.32
N GLY A 219 -19.48 8.65 -5.80
CA GLY A 219 -20.04 9.18 -7.04
C GLY A 219 -21.35 9.88 -6.75
N ASP A 220 -22.40 9.52 -7.49
CA ASP A 220 -23.78 9.89 -7.16
C ASP A 220 -24.20 9.37 -5.78
N GLU A 221 -23.64 8.23 -5.37
CA GLU A 221 -23.80 7.65 -4.03
C GLU A 221 -22.44 7.28 -3.41
N THR A 222 -22.38 7.26 -2.08
CA THR A 222 -21.21 6.76 -1.35
C THR A 222 -21.38 5.26 -1.09
N ILE A 223 -20.47 4.46 -1.65
CA ILE A 223 -20.45 3.01 -1.50
C ILE A 223 -19.22 2.61 -0.68
N LEU A 224 -19.45 1.85 0.39
CA LEU A 224 -18.39 1.30 1.25
C LEU A 224 -18.27 -0.21 1.03
N PHE A 225 -17.06 -0.65 0.67
CA PHE A 225 -16.65 -2.04 0.61
C PHE A 225 -15.76 -2.36 1.82
N ASN A 226 -16.12 -3.40 2.56
CA ASN A 226 -15.34 -3.87 3.70
C ASN A 226 -14.66 -5.20 3.35
N SER A 227 -13.52 -5.50 3.98
CA SER A 227 -12.93 -6.85 3.89
C SER A 227 -13.91 -7.90 4.42
N MET A 228 -13.97 -9.05 3.74
CA MET A 228 -14.80 -10.21 4.11
C MET A 228 -14.31 -10.93 5.35
#